data_AF-A0A953GJU6-F1
#
_entry.id   AF-A0A953GJU6-F1
#
_cell.length_a   1.000
_cell.length_b   1.000
_cell.length_c   1.000
_cell.angle_alpha   90.00
_cell.angle_beta   90.00
_cell.angle_gamma   90.00
#
_symmetry.space_group_name_H-M   'P 1'
#
loop_
_entity.id
_entity.type
_entity.pdbx_description
1 polymer ?
#
loop_
_entity_poly.entity_id
_entity_poly.type
_entity_poly.pdbx_seq_one_letter_code
_entity_poly.pdbx_strand_id
1 'polypeptide(L)' 'MLSPELGRIWFQVAVFILIVSAALAALTPAGSAEHVISIASLFIGILFLIVLVIVIRRSSH' A
#
# COMPACT_ATOMS: atom_id res chain seq x y z
N MET A 1 -16.23 -12.91 -6.44
CA MET A 1 -15.62 -13.26 -5.15
C MET A 1 -14.12 -13.32 -5.35
N LEU A 2 -13.35 -12.52 -4.61
CA LEU A 2 -11.89 -12.63 -4.62
C LEU A 2 -11.53 -14.00 -4.04
N SER A 3 -10.73 -14.80 -4.73
CA SER A 3 -10.22 -16.03 -4.12
C SER A 3 -9.36 -15.66 -2.90
N PRO A 4 -9.35 -16.47 -1.83
CA PRO A 4 -8.51 -16.21 -0.65
C PRO A 4 -7.03 -16.03 -1.02
N GLU A 5 -6.57 -16.76 -2.03
CA GLU A 5 -5.21 -16.70 -2.59
C GLU A 5 -4.91 -15.32 -3.20
N LEU A 6 -5.82 -14.79 -4.05
CA LEU A 6 -5.67 -13.46 -4.63
C LEU A 6 -5.67 -12.37 -3.54
N GLY A 7 -6.54 -12.49 -2.54
CA GLY A 7 -6.56 -11.55 -1.40
C GLY A 7 -5.23 -11.52 -0.65
N ARG A 8 -4.62 -12.70 -0.40
CA ARG A 8 -3.31 -12.81 0.25
C ARG A 8 -2.19 -12.19 -0.58
N ILE A 9 -2.16 -12.45 -1.90
CA ILE A 9 -1.15 -11.89 -2.82
C ILE A 9 -1.25 -10.36 -2.81
N TRP A 10 -2.44 -9.81 -3.01
CA TRP A 10 -2.62 -8.35 -3.05
C TRP A 10 -2.33 -7.68 -1.71
N PHE A 11 -2.59 -8.36 -0.59
CA PHE A 11 -2.21 -7.87 0.73
C PHE A 11 -0.69 -7.80 0.88
N GLN A 12 0.04 -8.83 0.46
CA GLN A 12 1.51 -8.83 0.49
C GLN A 12 2.09 -7.72 -0.39
N VAL A 13 1.54 -7.51 -1.58
CA VAL A 13 1.95 -6.41 -2.48
C VAL A 13 1.68 -5.06 -1.84
N ALA A 14 0.50 -4.85 -1.24
CA ALA A 14 0.15 -3.61 -0.56
C ALA A 14 1.11 -3.29 0.59
N VAL A 15 1.41 -4.29 1.43
CA VAL A 15 2.35 -4.16 2.55
C VAL A 15 3.77 -3.88 2.05
N PHE A 16 4.21 -4.54 0.99
CA PHE A 16 5.52 -4.28 0.39
C PHE A 16 5.65 -2.83 -0.09
N ILE A 17 4.66 -2.34 -0.85
CA ILE A 17 4.63 -0.96 -1.35
C ILE A 17 4.67 0.04 -0.19
N LEU A 18 3.90 -0.21 0.87
CA LEU A 18 3.88 0.63 2.06
C LEU A 18 5.25 0.71 2.74
N ILE A 19 5.88 -0.44 2.99
CA ILE A 19 7.18 -0.51 3.68
C ILE A 19 8.24 0.21 2.85
N VAL A 20 8.32 -0.08 1.55
CA VAL A 20 9.32 0.52 0.66
C VAL A 20 9.09 2.03 0.52
N SER A 21 7.85 2.47 0.32
CA SER A 21 7.54 3.89 0.19
C SER A 21 7.80 4.65 1.49
N ALA A 22 7.52 4.04 2.65
CA ALA A 22 7.83 4.62 3.95
C ALA A 22 9.35 4.73 4.17
N ALA A 23 10.11 3.69 3.82
CA ALA A 23 11.56 3.71 3.89
C ALA A 23 12.16 4.79 2.98
N LEU A 24 11.70 4.87 1.72
CA LEU A 24 12.14 5.91 0.79
C LEU A 24 11.77 7.31 1.28
N ALA A 25 10.55 7.51 1.78
CA ALA A 25 10.16 8.79 2.36
C ALA A 25 11.05 9.18 3.55
N ALA A 26 11.47 8.22 4.38
CA ALA A 26 12.36 8.48 5.52
C ALA A 26 13.82 8.72 5.12
N LEU A 27 14.29 8.11 4.03
CA LEU A 27 15.69 8.17 3.60
C LEU A 27 15.98 9.27 2.57
N THR A 28 14.97 9.72 1.84
CA THR A 28 15.12 10.77 0.81
C THR A 28 15.10 12.17 1.43
N PRO A 29 15.96 13.10 0.97
CA PRO A 29 15.98 14.47 1.47
C PRO A 29 14.64 15.19 1.25
N ALA A 30 14.16 15.88 2.29
CA ALA A 30 12.97 16.72 2.19
C ALA A 30 13.17 17.81 1.12
N GLY A 31 12.16 18.02 0.28
CA GLY A 31 12.21 18.98 -0.84
C GLY A 31 12.74 18.39 -2.15
N SER A 32 13.22 17.14 -2.16
CA SER A 32 13.52 16.42 -3.41
C SER A 32 12.25 15.90 -4.09
N ALA A 33 12.28 15.76 -5.42
CA ALA A 33 11.20 15.13 -6.18
C ALA A 33 10.94 13.68 -5.73
N GLU A 34 12.01 12.94 -5.42
CA GLU A 34 11.94 11.57 -4.92
C GLU A 34 11.17 11.46 -3.60
N HIS A 35 11.37 12.41 -2.69
CA HIS A 35 10.65 12.46 -1.42
C HIS A 35 9.15 12.71 -1.62
N VAL A 36 8.78 13.63 -2.51
CA VAL A 36 7.38 13.92 -2.86
C VAL A 36 6.71 12.68 -3.44
N ILE A 37 7.36 12.01 -4.39
CA ILE A 37 6.86 10.79 -5.00
C ILE A 37 6.70 9.70 -3.94
N SER A 38 7.69 9.52 -3.06
CA SER A 38 7.65 8.52 -2.00
C SER A 38 6.47 8.73 -1.05
N ILE A 39 6.19 9.98 -0.65
CA ILE A 39 5.01 10.32 0.16
C ILE A 39 3.71 10.04 -0.59
N ALA A 40 3.61 10.44 -1.86
CA ALA A 40 2.42 10.20 -2.68
C ALA A 40 2.15 8.69 -2.85
N SER A 41 3.19 7.91 -3.15
CA SER A 41 3.12 6.45 -3.25
C SER A 41 2.72 5.80 -1.92
N LEU A 42 3.25 6.29 -0.79
CA LEU A 42 2.87 5.83 0.53
C LEU A 42 1.36 6.06 0.78
N PHE A 43 0.87 7.26 0.48
CA PHE A 43 -0.54 7.61 0.62
C PHE A 43 -1.45 6.71 -0.24
N ILE A 44 -1.09 6.50 -1.51
CA ILE A 44 -1.82 5.60 -2.41
C ILE A 44 -1.81 4.16 -1.88
N GLY A 45 -0.67 3.69 -1.37
CA GLY A 45 -0.54 2.37 -0.77
C GLY A 45 -1.46 2.18 0.44
N ILE A 46 -1.59 3.20 1.30
CA ILE A 46 -2.51 3.18 2.45
C ILE A 46 -3.95 3.07 1.96
N LEU A 47 -4.35 3.90 0.99
CA LEU A 47 -5.71 3.87 0.44
C LEU A 47 -6.02 2.52 -0.20
N PHE A 48 -5.10 1.97 -0.98
CA PHE A 48 -5.25 0.65 -1.59
C PHE A 48 -5.44 -0.44 -0.52
N LEU A 49 -4.63 -0.42 0.55
CA LEU A 49 -4.77 -1.37 1.65
C LEU A 49 -6.14 -1.25 2.34
N ILE A 50 -6.62 -0.03 2.59
CA ILE A 50 -7.95 0.21 3.18
C ILE A 50 -9.04 -0.40 2.29
N VAL A 51 -9.00 -0.13 0.99
CA VAL A 51 -9.97 -0.70 0.04
C VAL A 51 -9.90 -2.22 0.03
N LEU A 52 -8.70 -2.80 0.00
CA LEU A 52 -8.51 -4.25 0.01
C LEU A 52 -9.10 -4.88 1.28
N VAL A 53 -8.86 -4.29 2.45
CA VAL A 53 -9.42 -4.75 3.73
C VAL A 53 -10.95 -4.69 3.71
N ILE A 54 -11.54 -3.61 3.19
CA ILE A 54 -13.00 -3.46 3.07
C ILE A 54 -13.57 -4.56 2.16
N VAL A 55 -12.94 -4.79 1.00
CA VAL A 55 -13.40 -5.79 0.03
C VAL A 55 -13.31 -7.20 0.59
N ILE A 56 -12.19 -7.55 1.26
CA ILE A 56 -12.02 -8.85 1.90
C ILE A 56 -13.08 -9.04 2.99
N ARG A 57 -13.27 -8.07 3.88
CA ARG A 57 -14.29 -8.14 4.94
C ARG A 57 -15.70 -8.32 4.40
N ARG A 58 -16.04 -7.62 3.31
CA ARG A 58 -17.34 -7.74 2.66
C ARG A 58 -17.54 -9.07 1.94
N SER A 59 -16.48 -9.69 1.44
CA SER A 59 -16.56 -10.98 0.75
C SER A 59 -16.57 -12.18 1.69
N SER A 60 -16.18 -12.00 2.95
CA SER A 60 -16.23 -13.04 4.00
C SER A 60 -17.56 -13.11 4.76
N HIS A 61 -18.45 -12.13 4.54
CA HIS A 61 -19.85 -12.14 4.99
C HIS A 61 -20.76 -12.59 3.84
#